data_AF-A0A9E2V6Q4-F1
#
_entry.id   AF-A0A9E2V6Q4-F1
#
_cell.length_a   1.000
_cell.length_b   1.000
_cell.length_c   1.000
_cell.angle_alpha   90.00
_cell.angle_beta   90.00
_cell.angle_gamma   90.00
#
_symmetry.space_group_name_H-M   'P 1'
#
loop_
_entity.id
_entity.type
_entity.pdbx_description
1 polymer ?
#
loop_
_entity_poly.entity_id
_entity_poly.type
_entity_poly.pdbx_seq_one_letter_code
_entity_poly.pdbx_strand_id
1 'polypeptide(L)'
;MVAMEADAVVQPLSEGRRARKVERIGKTGKWRGIGSVHPTGGAAMADTAKEGVIDHKGEVFNYPGLFVCDASIFPIAPCCGPHFFIMAHSDRMSKLIIDSEK
;
A
#
# COMPACT_ATOMS: atom_id res chain seq x y z
N MET A 1 4.73 -10.17 17.44
CA MET A 1 5.67 -9.64 16.45
C MET A 1 5.09 -9.99 15.09
N VAL A 2 4.16 -9.17 14.61
CA VAL A 2 3.61 -9.32 13.25
C VAL A 2 4.75 -8.94 12.33
N ALA A 3 5.11 -9.81 11.39
CA ALA A 3 6.29 -9.64 10.55
C ALA A 3 6.34 -8.22 9.94
N MET A 4 7.50 -7.58 10.03
CA MET A 4 7.86 -6.43 9.21
C MET A 4 7.79 -6.87 7.76
N GLU A 5 6.84 -6.34 7.00
CA GLU A 5 6.73 -6.71 5.59
C GLU A 5 6.85 -5.46 4.75
N ALA A 6 8.09 -4.96 4.68
CA ALA A 6 8.51 -3.85 3.83
C ALA A 6 8.05 -4.05 2.38
N ASP A 7 8.04 -5.30 1.93
CA ASP A 7 7.47 -5.78 0.69
C ASP A 7 6.10 -5.20 0.36
N ALA A 8 5.18 -5.13 1.33
CA ALA A 8 3.83 -4.64 1.07
C ALA A 8 3.73 -3.11 0.91
N VAL A 9 4.86 -2.40 0.99
CA VAL A 9 4.97 -0.94 0.80
C VAL A 9 5.45 -0.58 -0.61
N VAL A 10 6.23 -1.47 -1.23
CA VAL A 10 6.90 -1.21 -2.51
C VAL A 10 6.36 -2.05 -3.66
N GLN A 11 5.62 -3.12 -3.37
CA GLN A 11 5.07 -3.99 -4.40
C GLN A 11 3.57 -4.23 -4.21
N PRO A 12 2.85 -4.42 -5.33
CA PRO A 12 1.48 -4.91 -5.31
C PRO A 12 1.34 -6.19 -4.48
N LEU A 13 0.21 -6.31 -3.78
CA LEU A 13 -0.15 -7.55 -3.12
C LEU A 13 -1.36 -8.14 -3.82
N SER A 14 -1.22 -9.34 -4.38
CA SER A 14 -2.37 -10.04 -4.97
C SER A 14 -3.46 -10.30 -3.93
N GLU A 15 -4.71 -10.31 -4.36
CA GLU A 15 -5.86 -10.41 -3.45
C GLU A 15 -5.80 -11.68 -2.58
N GLY A 16 -5.38 -12.81 -3.15
CA GLY A 16 -5.15 -14.05 -2.37
C GLY A 16 -4.06 -13.93 -1.31
N ARG A 17 -2.97 -13.19 -1.58
CA ARG A 17 -1.91 -12.91 -0.58
C ARG A 17 -2.42 -11.96 0.50
N ARG A 18 -3.21 -10.95 0.12
CA ARG A 18 -3.85 -10.00 1.03
C ARG A 18 -4.82 -10.72 1.97
N ALA A 19 -5.75 -11.50 1.43
CA ALA A 19 -6.74 -12.26 2.19
C ALA A 19 -6.08 -13.21 3.20
N ARG A 20 -5.06 -13.99 2.78
CA ARG A 20 -4.31 -14.88 3.68
C ARG A 20 -3.66 -14.12 4.84
N LYS A 21 -3.15 -12.91 4.57
CA LYS A 21 -2.47 -12.08 5.57
C LYS A 21 -3.47 -11.46 6.54
N VAL A 22 -4.63 -11.00 6.05
CA VAL A 22 -5.74 -10.53 6.88
C VAL A 22 -6.27 -11.66 7.78
N GLU A 23 -6.46 -12.86 7.23
CA GLU A 23 -6.89 -14.05 7.98
C GLU A 23 -5.88 -14.39 9.10
N ARG A 24 -4.57 -14.35 8.78
CA ARG A 24 -3.49 -14.54 9.77
C ARG A 24 -3.55 -13.51 10.89
N ILE A 25 -3.77 -12.23 10.57
CA ILE A 25 -3.93 -11.16 11.57
C ILE A 25 -5.15 -11.43 12.45
N GLY A 26 -6.29 -11.79 11.85
CA GLY A 26 -7.53 -12.12 12.57
C GLY A 26 -7.35 -13.28 13.56
N LYS A 27 -6.63 -14.34 13.16
CA LYS A 27 -6.34 -15.51 14.02
C LYS A 27 -5.52 -15.20 15.27
N THR A 28 -4.76 -14.10 15.29
CA THR A 28 -3.93 -13.77 16.47
C THR A 28 -4.73 -13.24 17.65
N GLY A 29 -6.00 -12.85 17.47
CA GLY A 29 -6.88 -12.34 18.54
C GLY A 29 -6.39 -11.07 19.26
N LYS A 30 -5.24 -10.51 18.85
CA LYS A 30 -4.60 -9.34 19.46
C LYS A 30 -5.10 -8.01 18.87
N TRP A 31 -5.85 -8.07 17.77
CA TRP A 31 -6.43 -6.89 17.15
C TRP A 31 -7.77 -6.57 17.83
N ARG A 32 -7.75 -5.59 18.75
CA ARG A 32 -8.92 -5.19 19.55
C ARG A 32 -9.68 -3.97 19.00
N GLY A 33 -9.37 -3.53 17.79
CA GLY A 33 -10.23 -2.60 17.06
C GLY A 33 -10.48 -1.24 17.73
N ILE A 34 -9.54 -0.72 18.53
CA ILE A 34 -9.58 0.66 19.03
C ILE A 34 -8.41 1.44 18.42
N GLY A 35 -8.75 2.25 17.42
CA GLY A 35 -8.08 3.47 16.96
C GLY A 35 -6.55 3.55 16.97
N SER A 36 -5.90 2.93 15.98
CA SER A 36 -4.64 3.49 15.50
C SER A 36 -4.96 4.76 14.70
N VAL A 37 -4.28 5.87 14.94
CA VAL A 37 -4.40 7.12 14.14
C VAL A 37 -3.77 7.01 12.74
N HIS A 38 -3.55 5.79 12.25
CA HIS A 38 -2.88 5.49 10.99
C HIS A 38 -3.83 4.78 10.01
N PRO A 39 -4.84 5.47 9.46
CA PRO A 39 -5.66 4.92 8.39
C PRO A 39 -4.81 4.68 7.13
N THR A 40 -5.03 3.53 6.47
CA THR A 40 -4.29 3.10 5.26
C THR A 40 -5.19 2.28 4.34
N GLY A 41 -4.86 2.21 3.05
CA GLY A 41 -5.46 1.23 2.11
C GLY A 41 -6.71 1.68 1.32
N GLY A 42 -7.08 2.96 1.37
CA GLY A 42 -8.23 3.49 0.60
C GLY A 42 -8.05 3.50 -0.92
N ALA A 43 -6.81 3.53 -1.41
CA ALA A 43 -6.46 3.48 -2.83
C ALA A 43 -5.37 2.43 -3.07
N ALA A 44 -5.61 1.22 -2.56
CA ALA A 44 -4.61 0.16 -2.50
C ALA A 44 -3.94 -0.14 -3.86
N MET A 45 -2.62 -0.26 -3.82
CA MET A 45 -1.77 -0.67 -4.93
C MET A 45 -1.99 -2.14 -5.30
N ALA A 46 -2.10 -2.43 -6.59
CA ALA A 46 -2.31 -3.76 -7.13
C ALA A 46 -1.58 -3.98 -8.46
N ASP A 47 -1.59 -5.24 -8.94
CA ASP A 47 -1.05 -5.62 -10.24
C ASP A 47 -2.05 -5.27 -11.37
N THR A 48 -3.35 -5.18 -11.04
CA THR A 48 -4.41 -4.92 -12.01
C THR A 48 -5.53 -4.03 -11.44
N ALA A 49 -6.24 -3.34 -12.33
CA ALA A 49 -7.40 -2.50 -12.00
C ALA A 49 -8.59 -3.26 -11.37
N LYS A 50 -8.59 -4.61 -11.45
CA LYS A 50 -9.62 -5.45 -10.81
C LYS A 50 -9.34 -5.70 -9.34
N GLU A 51 -8.09 -5.52 -8.91
CA GLU A 51 -7.62 -5.90 -7.58
C GLU A 51 -7.22 -4.68 -6.73
N GLY A 52 -7.13 -3.49 -7.33
CA GLY A 52 -6.79 -2.25 -6.64
C GLY A 52 -7.03 -1.02 -7.51
N VAL A 53 -6.57 0.12 -7.00
CA VAL A 53 -6.85 1.45 -7.60
C VAL A 53 -5.66 1.97 -8.39
N ILE A 54 -4.44 1.68 -7.94
CA ILE A 54 -3.21 2.19 -8.54
C ILE A 54 -2.22 1.08 -8.83
N ASP A 55 -1.29 1.35 -9.75
CA ASP A 55 -0.15 0.49 -10.02
C ASP A 55 1.02 0.73 -9.04
N HIS A 56 2.09 -0.04 -9.19
CA HIS A 56 3.29 0.08 -8.34
C HIS A 56 4.07 1.41 -8.45
N LYS A 57 3.75 2.26 -9.44
CA LYS A 57 4.32 3.61 -9.61
C LYS A 57 3.41 4.66 -8.97
N GLY A 58 2.24 4.25 -8.50
CA GLY A 58 1.21 5.09 -7.91
C GLY A 58 0.30 5.78 -8.91
N GLU A 59 0.32 5.37 -10.19
CA GLU A 59 -0.57 5.87 -11.23
C GLU A 59 -1.94 5.17 -11.13
N VAL A 60 -3.02 5.94 -11.22
CA VAL A 60 -4.38 5.40 -11.14
C VAL A 60 -4.68 4.64 -12.43
N PHE A 61 -5.12 3.40 -12.29
CA PHE A 61 -5.50 2.59 -13.44
C PHE A 61 -6.59 3.29 -14.26
N ASN A 62 -6.44 3.26 -15.59
CA ASN A 62 -7.36 3.89 -16.55
C ASN A 62 -7.43 5.43 -16.52
N TYR A 63 -6.58 6.10 -15.75
CA TYR A 63 -6.48 7.57 -15.70
C TYR A 63 -5.02 8.02 -15.84
N PRO A 64 -4.50 8.12 -17.08
CA PRO A 64 -3.11 8.51 -17.31
C PRO A 64 -2.78 9.88 -16.73
N GLY A 65 -1.63 9.99 -16.05
CA GLY A 65 -1.18 11.25 -15.44
C GLY A 65 -1.84 11.59 -14.09
N LEU A 66 -2.72 10.74 -13.56
CA LEU A 66 -3.30 10.88 -12.22
C LEU A 66 -2.58 9.95 -11.24
N PHE A 67 -2.05 10.49 -10.16
CA PHE A 67 -1.25 9.74 -9.18
C PHE A 67 -1.79 9.90 -7.75
N VAL A 68 -1.61 8.86 -6.92
CA VAL A 68 -1.91 8.88 -5.48
C VAL A 68 -0.64 8.58 -4.70
N CYS A 69 -0.28 9.46 -3.76
CA CYS A 69 1.01 9.41 -3.06
C CYS A 69 0.86 9.68 -1.55
N ASP A 70 0.08 8.85 -0.87
CA ASP A 70 -0.17 8.95 0.57
C ASP A 70 -0.31 7.55 1.21
N ALA A 71 -0.78 7.48 2.46
CA ALA A 71 -0.94 6.21 3.16
C ALA A 71 -2.06 5.30 2.60
N SER A 72 -2.94 5.85 1.76
CA SER A 72 -4.06 5.12 1.17
C SER A 72 -3.59 4.04 0.19
N ILE A 73 -2.38 4.16 -0.33
CA ILE A 73 -1.83 3.26 -1.34
C ILE A 73 -1.43 1.89 -0.78
N PHE A 74 -1.25 1.77 0.53
CA PHE A 74 -0.71 0.55 1.11
C PHE A 74 -1.75 -0.59 1.07
N PRO A 75 -1.47 -1.70 0.35
CA PRO A 75 -2.39 -2.84 0.25
C PRO A 75 -2.65 -3.53 1.60
N ILE A 76 -1.73 -3.37 2.56
CA ILE A 76 -1.91 -3.76 3.96
C ILE A 76 -1.25 -2.73 4.88
N ALA A 77 -1.82 -2.56 6.07
CA ALA A 77 -1.24 -1.67 7.07
C ALA A 77 0.21 -2.09 7.42
N PRO A 78 1.18 -1.16 7.37
CA PRO A 78 2.54 -1.43 7.81
C PRO A 78 2.62 -1.64 9.33
N CYS A 79 3.63 -2.37 9.79
CA CYS A 79 3.75 -2.80 11.20
C CYS A 79 4.21 -1.68 12.17
N CYS A 80 4.74 -0.56 11.66
CA CYS A 80 5.10 0.63 12.43
C CYS A 80 4.42 1.88 11.85
N GLY A 81 4.64 3.05 12.47
CA GLY A 81 4.05 4.31 11.99
C GLY A 81 4.28 4.48 10.48
N PRO A 82 3.23 4.77 9.69
CA PRO A 82 3.29 4.74 8.23
C PRO A 82 4.17 5.86 7.66
N HIS A 83 4.51 6.91 8.43
CA HIS A 83 5.21 8.09 7.94
C HIS A 83 6.54 7.76 7.23
N PHE A 84 7.36 6.84 7.75
CA PHE A 84 8.61 6.44 7.09
C PHE A 84 8.35 5.80 5.73
N PHE A 85 7.30 5.00 5.63
CA PHE A 85 6.91 4.34 4.40
C PHE A 85 6.29 5.30 3.39
N ILE A 86 5.50 6.27 3.86
CA ILE A 86 4.96 7.34 3.00
C ILE A 86 6.13 8.14 2.42
N MET A 87 7.07 8.61 3.24
CA MET A 87 8.23 9.37 2.77
C MET A 87 9.08 8.59 1.76
N ALA A 88 9.39 7.33 2.05
CA ALA A 88 10.17 6.49 1.15
C ALA A 88 9.44 6.23 -0.18
N HIS A 89 8.12 6.03 -0.13
CA HIS A 89 7.32 5.80 -1.32
C HIS A 89 7.17 7.09 -2.15
N SER A 90 6.97 8.24 -1.51
CA SER A 90 6.91 9.54 -2.18
C SER A 90 8.22 9.88 -2.90
N ASP A 91 9.37 9.64 -2.27
CA ASP A 91 10.67 9.83 -2.91
C ASP A 91 10.83 8.93 -4.14
N ARG A 92 10.49 7.64 -4.03
CA ARG A 92 10.52 6.70 -5.17
C ARG A 92 9.57 7.12 -6.30
N MET A 93 8.33 7.45 -5.98
CA MET A 93 7.32 7.85 -6.98
C MET A 93 7.76 9.11 -7.74
N SER A 94 8.29 10.12 -7.02
CA SER A 94 8.75 11.36 -7.67
C SER A 94 9.80 11.09 -8.74
N LYS A 95 10.74 10.16 -8.50
CA LYS A 95 11.77 9.76 -9.46
C LYS A 95 11.15 9.05 -10.68
N LEU A 96 10.21 8.14 -10.45
CA LEU A 96 9.51 7.42 -11.52
C LEU A 96 8.68 8.36 -12.41
N ILE A 97 8.00 9.33 -11.82
CA ILE A 97 7.23 10.35 -12.55
C ILE A 97 8.17 11.21 -13.40
N ILE A 98 9.30 11.67 -12.85
CA ILE A 98 10.28 12.43 -13.61
C ILE A 98 10.86 11.61 -14.77
N ASP A 99 11.12 10.33 -14.55
CA ASP A 99 11.67 9.44 -15.58
C ASP A 99 10.64 9.05 -16.65
N SER A 100 9.33 9.09 -16.37
CA SER A 100 8.29 8.84 -17.37
C SER A 100 8.05 10.01 -18.34
N GLU A 101 8.49 11.21 -17.99
CA GLU A 101 8.38 12.42 -18.82
C GLU A 101 9.57 12.64 -19.76
N LYS A 102 10.58 11.75 -19.74
CA LYS A 102 11.76 11.78 -20.61
C LYS A 102 11.55 10.92 -21.85
#